data_AF-A0A2H3G962-F1
#
_entry.id   AF-A0A2H3G962-F1
#
_cell.length_a   1.000
_cell.length_b   1.000
_cell.length_c   1.000
_cell.angle_alpha   90.00
_cell.angle_beta   90.00
_cell.angle_gamma   90.00
#
_symmetry.space_group_name_H-M   'P 1'
#
loop_
_entity.id
_entity.type
_entity.pdbx_description
1 polymer ?
#
loop_
_entity_poly.entity_id
_entity_poly.type
_entity_poly.pdbx_seq_one_letter_code
_entity_poly.pdbx_strand_id
1 'polypeptide(L)'
;MASTEPPKDRSSFRVAIMCALPREADAMSLLFDEFWDETGDPYGREDSDTNLYITGRIGKHNVVLTILPGMGTNSAAAASVNLRASYTGLKLALLVGFCGGLPRIGDRDAFLGDVVVSKQIVEYDNIFDDDTGRPSADIRTLLAVLETEFMEKRLKKAAAIHLKELQQEAKQQMRRAEYHYPGAKNDVIYPPEYSHKHRDSCPACADDSTFFCKPAFKASCAEIGCEPDKLITREHREDLPEGADFAPEIFVGRIGSGNTVMKSGLDRDRIAAGHDIIAFEMEGAGIWEEVPCIIVKGICDYADSHKNKTWQNFAAATAASVAKAILGRFPTSSDGQHDPPLSEQHEANELSVASNSFVNTTWASQGDIAGSLTYMPEPAQMPGETNAIDSARFLLEQ
;
A
#
# COMPACT_ATOMS: atom_id res chain seq x y z
N MET A 1 -3.00 -20.00 -28.12
CA MET A 1 -2.94 -18.60 -27.65
C MET A 1 -4.38 -18.21 -27.38
N ALA A 2 -4.75 -17.88 -26.13
CA ALA A 2 -6.10 -17.42 -25.84
C ALA A 2 -6.30 -16.07 -26.57
N SER A 3 -7.46 -15.88 -27.19
CA SER A 3 -7.80 -14.67 -27.94
C SER A 3 -7.67 -13.44 -27.03
N THR A 4 -6.83 -12.48 -27.44
CA THR A 4 -6.51 -11.20 -26.76
C THR A 4 -7.45 -10.10 -27.25
N GLU A 5 -8.76 -10.34 -27.21
CA GLU A 5 -9.72 -9.30 -27.56
C GLU A 5 -9.83 -8.29 -26.40
N PRO A 6 -9.83 -6.98 -26.70
CA PRO A 6 -10.11 -5.96 -25.70
C PRO A 6 -11.45 -6.23 -24.99
N PRO A 7 -11.58 -5.91 -23.70
CA PRO A 7 -12.85 -6.03 -22.99
C PRO A 7 -13.97 -5.25 -23.68
N LYS A 8 -15.21 -5.74 -23.57
CA LYS A 8 -16.37 -5.10 -24.22
C LYS A 8 -16.75 -3.77 -23.56
N ASP A 9 -16.60 -3.71 -22.24
CA ASP A 9 -16.99 -2.56 -21.43
C ASP A 9 -16.26 -2.54 -20.08
N ARG A 10 -16.49 -1.47 -19.30
CA ARG A 10 -15.90 -1.24 -17.98
C ARG A 10 -16.19 -2.35 -16.96
N SER A 11 -17.29 -3.10 -17.09
CA SER A 11 -17.64 -4.17 -16.13
C SER A 11 -16.74 -5.40 -16.26
N SER A 12 -16.02 -5.53 -17.38
CA SER A 12 -15.06 -6.61 -17.63
C SER A 12 -13.70 -6.40 -16.93
N PHE A 13 -13.47 -5.24 -16.32
CA PHE A 13 -12.27 -4.98 -15.53
C PHE A 13 -12.48 -5.44 -14.10
N ARG A 14 -11.65 -6.41 -13.68
CA ARG A 14 -11.72 -7.04 -12.35
C ARG A 14 -10.63 -6.55 -11.41
N VAL A 15 -9.60 -5.92 -11.96
CA VAL A 15 -8.42 -5.47 -11.24
C VAL A 15 -8.22 -3.98 -11.52
N ALA A 16 -8.01 -3.22 -10.45
CA ALA A 16 -7.52 -1.86 -10.52
C ALA A 16 -6.10 -1.77 -10.00
N ILE A 17 -5.31 -0.85 -10.55
CA ILE A 17 -4.02 -0.44 -10.01
C ILE A 17 -4.11 1.05 -9.69
N MET A 18 -3.75 1.41 -8.46
CA MET A 18 -3.77 2.78 -7.97
C MET A 18 -2.34 3.16 -7.60
N CYS A 19 -1.88 4.30 -8.09
CA CYS A 19 -0.57 4.85 -7.78
C CYS A 19 -0.73 6.28 -7.24
N ALA A 20 0.01 6.63 -6.20
CA ALA A 20 -0.06 7.98 -5.62
C ALA A 20 0.68 9.00 -6.49
N LEU A 21 1.76 8.57 -7.14
CA LEU A 21 2.66 9.44 -7.89
C LEU A 21 2.83 8.97 -9.35
N PRO A 22 3.04 9.91 -10.30
CA PRO A 22 3.30 9.55 -11.70
C PRO A 22 4.48 8.59 -11.90
N ARG A 23 5.54 8.69 -11.08
CA ARG A 23 6.70 7.78 -11.17
C ARG A 23 6.39 6.33 -10.77
N GLU A 24 5.39 6.13 -9.92
CA GLU A 24 4.93 4.79 -9.53
C GLU A 24 4.12 4.18 -10.68
N ALA A 25 3.23 4.97 -11.29
CA ALA A 25 2.49 4.58 -12.47
C ALA A 25 3.42 4.33 -13.68
N ASP A 26 4.46 5.14 -13.84
CA ASP A 26 5.48 4.95 -14.88
C ASP A 26 6.15 3.58 -14.74
N ALA A 27 6.55 3.20 -13.51
CA ALA A 27 7.12 1.88 -13.25
C ALA A 27 6.13 0.75 -13.57
N MET A 28 4.86 0.92 -13.19
CA MET A 28 3.81 -0.07 -13.46
C MET A 28 3.50 -0.20 -14.96
N SER A 29 3.49 0.91 -15.70
CA SER A 29 3.17 0.94 -17.14
C SER A 29 4.13 0.10 -17.98
N LEU A 30 5.40 -0.01 -17.55
CA LEU A 30 6.42 -0.84 -18.19
C LEU A 30 6.16 -2.34 -18.06
N LEU A 31 5.19 -2.74 -17.23
CA LEU A 31 4.81 -4.13 -16.99
C LEU A 31 3.47 -4.51 -17.61
N PHE A 32 2.82 -3.59 -18.33
CA PHE A 32 1.65 -3.89 -19.14
C PHE A 32 2.06 -4.76 -20.33
N ASP A 33 1.27 -5.80 -20.61
CA ASP A 33 1.48 -6.64 -21.78
C ASP A 33 0.86 -6.00 -23.03
N GLU A 34 -0.29 -5.33 -22.86
CA GLU A 34 -1.05 -4.60 -23.90
C GLU A 34 -1.74 -3.39 -23.28
N PHE A 35 -1.89 -2.32 -24.06
CA PHE A 35 -2.70 -1.15 -23.74
C PHE A 35 -3.99 -1.17 -24.56
N TRP A 36 -5.09 -0.77 -23.95
CA TRP A 36 -6.41 -0.71 -24.60
C TRP A 36 -6.81 0.70 -25.01
N ASP A 37 -6.00 1.70 -24.67
CA ASP A 37 -6.28 3.12 -24.82
C ASP A 37 -5.29 3.87 -25.73
N GLU A 38 -4.47 3.15 -26.51
CA GLU A 38 -3.46 3.77 -27.39
C GLU A 38 -4.08 4.70 -28.44
N THR A 39 -5.32 4.40 -28.88
CA THR A 39 -6.03 5.17 -29.91
C THR A 39 -7.16 6.05 -29.34
N GLY A 40 -7.12 6.36 -28.04
CA GLY A 40 -8.14 7.10 -27.31
C GLY A 40 -8.66 6.33 -26.10
N ASP A 41 -9.61 6.87 -25.34
CA ASP A 41 -10.21 6.20 -24.18
C ASP A 41 -11.56 5.57 -24.57
N PRO A 42 -11.61 4.30 -25.01
CA PRO A 42 -12.86 3.67 -25.43
C PRO A 42 -13.77 3.29 -24.25
N TYR A 43 -13.27 3.28 -23.01
CA TYR A 43 -14.03 2.85 -21.84
C TYR A 43 -14.60 4.03 -21.06
N GLY A 44 -13.88 5.15 -21.02
CA GLY A 44 -14.28 6.35 -20.34
C GLY A 44 -14.46 6.14 -18.83
N ARG A 45 -15.40 6.90 -18.29
CA ARG A 45 -15.77 6.92 -16.87
C ARG A 45 -17.21 7.41 -16.72
N GLU A 46 -17.79 7.25 -15.54
CA GLU A 46 -19.07 7.90 -15.21
C GLU A 46 -18.93 9.44 -15.21
N ASP A 47 -20.01 10.16 -15.50
CA ASP A 47 -19.99 11.63 -15.66
C ASP A 47 -19.48 12.38 -14.41
N SER A 48 -19.74 11.84 -13.21
CA SER A 48 -19.29 12.44 -11.95
C SER A 48 -17.87 12.03 -11.55
N ASP A 49 -17.29 11.03 -12.22
CA ASP A 49 -15.94 10.57 -11.96
C ASP A 49 -14.93 11.61 -12.46
N THR A 50 -13.98 12.00 -11.62
CA THR A 50 -12.94 12.96 -11.94
C THR A 50 -11.58 12.34 -12.24
N ASN A 51 -11.40 11.03 -12.02
CA ASN A 51 -10.17 10.29 -12.29
C ASN A 51 -9.92 10.09 -13.78
N LEU A 52 -8.66 10.08 -14.17
CA LEU A 52 -8.23 9.60 -15.49
C LEU A 52 -7.69 8.18 -15.35
N TYR A 53 -7.90 7.40 -16.41
CA TYR A 53 -7.59 5.98 -16.44
C TYR A 53 -6.64 5.64 -17.57
N ILE A 54 -5.73 4.73 -17.27
CA ILE A 54 -4.96 3.98 -18.26
C ILE A 54 -5.51 2.56 -18.27
N THR A 55 -5.89 2.03 -19.42
CA THR A 55 -6.49 0.69 -19.51
C THR A 55 -5.60 -0.26 -20.28
N GLY A 56 -5.53 -1.51 -19.84
CA GLY A 56 -4.70 -2.50 -20.49
C GLY A 56 -4.81 -3.89 -19.91
N ARG A 57 -3.81 -4.71 -20.19
CA ARG A 57 -3.75 -6.11 -19.76
C ARG A 57 -2.43 -6.42 -19.07
N ILE A 58 -2.53 -7.15 -17.96
CA ILE A 58 -1.38 -7.75 -17.28
C ILE A 58 -1.67 -9.23 -17.04
N GLY A 59 -0.89 -10.09 -17.69
CA GLY A 59 -1.13 -11.51 -17.76
C GLY A 59 -2.53 -11.80 -18.28
N LYS A 60 -3.34 -12.42 -17.44
CA LYS A 60 -4.72 -12.83 -17.74
C LYS A 60 -5.78 -11.82 -17.26
N HIS A 61 -5.37 -10.65 -16.77
CA HIS A 61 -6.28 -9.66 -16.19
C HIS A 61 -6.36 -8.41 -17.05
N ASN A 62 -7.59 -7.98 -17.36
CA ASN A 62 -7.85 -6.61 -17.77
C ASN A 62 -7.71 -5.72 -16.54
N VAL A 63 -6.85 -4.71 -16.65
CA VAL A 63 -6.48 -3.80 -15.56
C VAL A 63 -6.85 -2.37 -15.94
N VAL A 64 -7.38 -1.64 -14.97
CA VAL A 64 -7.53 -0.19 -15.04
C VAL A 64 -6.55 0.43 -14.06
N LEU A 65 -5.69 1.34 -14.53
CA LEU A 65 -4.74 2.07 -13.72
C LEU A 65 -5.21 3.50 -13.54
N THR A 66 -5.10 4.05 -12.33
CA THR A 66 -5.31 5.46 -12.07
C THR A 66 -4.20 6.04 -11.20
N ILE A 67 -3.94 7.33 -11.37
CA ILE A 67 -3.01 8.11 -10.57
C ILE A 67 -3.83 9.02 -9.68
N LEU A 68 -3.56 9.02 -8.39
CA LEU A 68 -4.27 9.88 -7.45
C LEU A 68 -4.03 11.36 -7.78
N PRO A 69 -5.05 12.24 -7.62
CA PRO A 69 -4.90 13.67 -7.87
C PRO A 69 -4.00 14.37 -6.83
N GLY A 70 -3.79 13.74 -5.68
CA GLY A 70 -2.88 14.17 -4.62
C GLY A 70 -2.54 13.02 -3.67
N MET A 71 -1.52 13.22 -2.83
CA MET A 71 -1.16 12.28 -1.75
C MET A 71 -2.14 12.40 -0.57
N GLY A 72 -2.15 11.39 0.30
CA GLY A 72 -2.96 11.37 1.51
C GLY A 72 -4.26 10.59 1.39
N THR A 73 -4.82 10.19 2.52
CA THR A 73 -5.96 9.26 2.63
C THR A 73 -7.23 9.83 2.02
N ASN A 74 -7.49 11.14 2.19
CA ASN A 74 -8.67 11.80 1.62
C ASN A 74 -8.71 11.77 0.09
N SER A 75 -7.58 12.05 -0.56
CA SER A 75 -7.45 12.00 -2.01
C SER A 75 -7.62 10.56 -2.52
N ALA A 76 -7.01 9.62 -1.82
CA ALA A 76 -7.08 8.21 -2.13
C ALA A 76 -8.50 7.64 -2.02
N ALA A 77 -9.25 8.03 -0.99
CA ALA A 77 -10.66 7.67 -0.81
C ALA A 77 -11.54 8.23 -1.92
N ALA A 78 -11.42 9.53 -2.23
CA ALA A 78 -12.21 10.18 -3.29
C ALA A 78 -11.97 9.51 -4.65
N ALA A 79 -10.70 9.22 -4.99
CA ALA A 79 -10.37 8.50 -6.21
C ALA A 79 -10.92 7.06 -6.20
N SER A 80 -10.94 6.37 -5.06
CA SER A 80 -11.46 5.00 -4.94
C SER A 80 -12.98 4.93 -5.14
N VAL A 81 -13.72 5.88 -4.57
CA VAL A 81 -15.18 5.99 -4.77
C VAL A 81 -15.51 6.14 -6.25
N ASN A 82 -14.81 7.06 -6.91
CA ASN A 82 -14.95 7.33 -8.34
C ASN A 82 -14.62 6.10 -9.20
N LEU A 83 -13.48 5.46 -8.92
CA LEU A 83 -13.06 4.23 -9.58
C LEU A 83 -14.09 3.11 -9.42
N ARG A 84 -14.63 2.91 -8.22
CA ARG A 84 -15.68 1.90 -7.97
C ARG A 84 -16.98 2.21 -8.71
N ALA A 85 -17.34 3.50 -8.82
CA ALA A 85 -18.52 3.93 -9.58
C ALA A 85 -18.34 3.65 -11.08
N SER A 86 -17.16 3.92 -11.63
CA SER A 86 -16.87 3.72 -13.05
C SER A 86 -16.62 2.26 -13.43
N TYR A 87 -15.90 1.51 -12.61
CA TYR A 87 -15.51 0.14 -12.90
C TYR A 87 -16.20 -0.80 -11.92
N THR A 88 -17.47 -1.07 -12.15
CA THR A 88 -18.34 -1.84 -11.25
C THR A 88 -17.97 -3.33 -11.14
N GLY A 89 -17.15 -3.82 -12.07
CA GLY A 89 -16.66 -5.21 -12.08
C GLY A 89 -15.55 -5.51 -11.09
N LEU A 90 -14.96 -4.50 -10.44
CA LEU A 90 -13.75 -4.63 -9.64
C LEU A 90 -13.89 -5.66 -8.50
N LYS A 91 -12.84 -6.46 -8.33
CA LYS A 91 -12.67 -7.47 -7.27
C LYS A 91 -11.41 -7.27 -6.44
N LEU A 92 -10.43 -6.56 -7.00
CA LEU A 92 -9.16 -6.26 -6.35
C LEU A 92 -8.66 -4.91 -6.85
N ALA A 93 -8.27 -4.03 -5.93
CA ALA A 93 -7.41 -2.90 -6.21
C ALA A 93 -6.00 -3.17 -5.66
N LEU A 94 -4.97 -2.86 -6.42
CA LEU A 94 -3.59 -2.85 -5.93
C LEU A 94 -3.14 -1.41 -5.76
N LEU A 95 -2.84 -1.00 -4.53
CA LEU A 95 -2.14 0.26 -4.30
C LEU A 95 -0.64 0.00 -4.44
N VAL A 96 -0.06 0.43 -5.56
CA VAL A 96 1.33 0.15 -5.92
C VAL A 96 2.15 1.42 -5.85
N GLY A 97 3.27 1.38 -5.12
CA GLY A 97 4.13 2.54 -4.96
C GLY A 97 5.36 2.27 -4.10
N PHE A 98 5.84 3.30 -3.42
CA PHE A 98 6.91 3.16 -2.42
C PHE A 98 6.52 3.74 -1.06
N CYS A 99 7.24 3.35 -0.03
CA CYS A 99 6.97 3.72 1.36
C CYS A 99 8.25 3.92 2.17
N GLY A 100 8.10 4.40 3.40
CA GLY A 100 9.13 4.31 4.42
C GLY A 100 9.05 2.96 5.14
N GLY A 101 10.19 2.32 5.38
CA GLY A 101 10.26 1.00 6.02
C GLY A 101 10.92 1.03 7.39
N LEU A 102 10.83 -0.08 8.12
CA LEU A 102 11.69 -0.32 9.27
C LEU A 102 13.03 -0.90 8.79
N PRO A 103 14.15 -0.65 9.49
CA PRO A 103 15.40 -1.35 9.20
C PRO A 103 15.35 -2.85 9.47
N ARG A 104 14.45 -3.27 10.36
CA ARG A 104 14.30 -4.67 10.77
C ARG A 104 12.82 -4.98 10.97
N ILE A 105 12.37 -6.08 10.36
CA ILE A 105 10.99 -6.56 10.42
C ILE A 105 11.03 -7.97 11.03
N GLY A 106 10.54 -8.09 12.27
CA GLY A 106 10.69 -9.30 13.06
C GLY A 106 12.17 -9.61 13.33
N ASP A 107 12.62 -10.78 12.91
CA ASP A 107 14.00 -11.26 13.04
C ASP A 107 14.83 -11.09 11.76
N ARG A 108 14.29 -10.41 10.73
CA ARG A 108 14.95 -10.18 9.45
C ARG A 108 15.28 -8.72 9.24
N ASP A 109 16.46 -8.47 8.70
CA ASP A 109 16.82 -7.16 8.19
C ASP A 109 16.01 -6.85 6.93
N ALA A 110 15.51 -5.63 6.85
CA ALA A 110 14.82 -5.09 5.68
C ALA A 110 15.69 -4.00 5.05
N PHE A 111 15.85 -4.07 3.74
CA PHE A 111 16.74 -3.21 2.96
C PHE A 111 15.95 -2.33 2.00
N LEU A 112 16.57 -1.25 1.53
CA LEU A 112 15.95 -0.42 0.51
C LEU A 112 15.78 -1.22 -0.79
N GLY A 113 14.59 -1.12 -1.40
CA GLY A 113 14.17 -1.95 -2.52
C GLY A 113 13.52 -3.28 -2.16
N ASP A 114 13.50 -3.69 -0.87
CA ASP A 114 12.60 -4.75 -0.42
C ASP A 114 11.15 -4.26 -0.47
N VAL A 115 10.20 -5.20 -0.51
CA VAL A 115 8.79 -4.89 -0.73
C VAL A 115 7.94 -5.33 0.46
N VAL A 116 7.04 -4.45 0.90
CA VAL A 116 6.01 -4.76 1.88
C VAL A 116 4.66 -4.95 1.21
N VAL A 117 3.87 -5.89 1.74
CA VAL A 117 2.53 -6.23 1.28
C VAL A 117 1.57 -6.16 2.47
N SER A 118 0.48 -5.41 2.34
CA SER A 118 -0.47 -5.25 3.44
C SER A 118 -1.23 -6.54 3.72
N LYS A 119 -1.22 -6.95 4.98
CA LYS A 119 -2.19 -7.88 5.57
C LYS A 119 -3.37 -7.14 6.19
N GLN A 120 -3.10 -5.95 6.73
CA GLN A 120 -4.02 -5.08 7.43
C GLN A 120 -3.45 -3.65 7.42
N ILE A 121 -4.32 -2.65 7.57
CA ILE A 121 -3.95 -1.24 7.70
C ILE A 121 -4.17 -0.77 9.13
N VAL A 122 -3.30 0.12 9.58
CA VAL A 122 -3.44 0.84 10.85
C VAL A 122 -3.37 2.32 10.54
N GLU A 123 -4.44 3.07 10.79
CA GLU A 123 -4.42 4.52 10.64
C GLU A 123 -3.77 5.14 11.87
N TYR A 124 -2.51 5.55 11.79
CA TYR A 124 -1.71 5.86 12.98
C TYR A 124 -1.80 7.34 13.42
N ASP A 125 -2.33 8.22 12.59
CA ASP A 125 -2.60 9.62 12.93
C ASP A 125 -4.00 9.83 13.52
N ASN A 126 -4.90 8.85 13.35
CA ASN A 126 -6.19 8.79 14.03
C ASN A 126 -6.11 7.81 15.21
N ILE A 127 -6.04 8.34 16.44
CA ILE A 127 -5.82 7.60 17.71
C ILE A 127 -6.98 6.65 18.08
N PHE A 128 -7.97 6.48 17.22
CA PHE A 128 -9.01 5.48 17.42
C PHE A 128 -8.53 4.15 16.85
N ASP A 129 -8.30 3.20 17.74
CA ASP A 129 -7.97 1.81 17.45
C ASP A 129 -9.16 1.17 16.72
N ASP A 130 -9.29 1.47 15.44
CA ASP A 130 -10.30 0.87 14.58
C ASP A 130 -9.61 -0.19 13.72
N ASP A 131 -10.01 -1.42 13.95
CA ASP A 131 -9.63 -2.61 13.18
C ASP A 131 -10.21 -2.41 11.76
N THR A 132 -9.54 -1.58 10.94
CA THR A 132 -9.97 -1.23 9.57
C THR A 132 -10.43 -2.50 8.88
N GLY A 133 -11.59 -2.45 8.22
CA GLY A 133 -12.39 -3.63 7.88
C GLY A 133 -11.58 -4.79 7.29
N ARG A 134 -11.93 -6.04 7.64
CA ARG A 134 -11.17 -7.21 7.15
C ARG A 134 -11.29 -7.34 5.62
N PRO A 135 -10.19 -7.68 4.90
CA PRO A 135 -10.28 -7.95 3.47
C PRO A 135 -11.25 -9.06 3.14
N SER A 136 -11.70 -9.09 1.88
CA SER A 136 -12.56 -10.17 1.36
C SER A 136 -11.92 -11.55 1.59
N ALA A 137 -12.75 -12.59 1.67
CA ALA A 137 -12.26 -13.96 1.88
C ALA A 137 -11.24 -14.40 0.82
N ASP A 138 -11.42 -13.96 -0.43
CA ASP A 138 -10.50 -14.25 -1.54
C ASP A 138 -9.14 -13.59 -1.32
N ILE A 139 -9.10 -12.31 -0.90
CA ILE A 139 -7.85 -11.59 -0.60
C ILE A 139 -7.16 -12.24 0.60
N ARG A 140 -7.89 -12.57 1.67
CA ARG A 140 -7.30 -13.23 2.84
C ARG A 140 -6.71 -14.60 2.51
N THR A 141 -7.39 -15.37 1.65
CA THR A 141 -6.89 -16.66 1.19
C THR A 141 -5.64 -16.49 0.32
N LEU A 142 -5.64 -15.51 -0.58
CA LEU A 142 -4.46 -15.17 -1.38
C LEU A 142 -3.27 -14.83 -0.46
N LEU A 143 -3.45 -13.90 0.48
CA LEU A 143 -2.41 -13.48 1.42
C LEU A 143 -1.87 -14.64 2.25
N ALA A 144 -2.75 -15.52 2.77
CA ALA A 144 -2.33 -16.71 3.49
C ALA A 144 -1.49 -17.66 2.62
N VAL A 145 -1.81 -17.78 1.33
CA VAL A 145 -0.99 -18.54 0.38
C VAL A 145 0.35 -17.85 0.14
N LEU A 146 0.40 -16.51 0.02
CA LEU A 146 1.64 -15.75 -0.17
C LEU A 146 2.63 -15.92 1.01
N GLU A 147 2.11 -16.08 2.23
CA GLU A 147 2.90 -16.31 3.46
C GLU A 147 3.54 -17.71 3.54
N THR A 148 3.14 -18.66 2.69
CA THR A 148 3.80 -19.98 2.66
C THR A 148 5.20 -19.86 2.09
N GLU A 149 6.19 -20.54 2.69
CA GLU A 149 7.59 -20.56 2.20
C GLU A 149 7.69 -20.90 0.71
N PHE A 150 6.84 -21.83 0.26
CA PHE A 150 6.77 -22.24 -1.14
C PHE A 150 6.32 -21.12 -2.07
N MET A 151 5.29 -20.37 -1.69
CA MET A 151 4.80 -19.27 -2.52
C MET A 151 5.70 -18.04 -2.42
N GLU A 152 6.22 -17.74 -1.24
CA GLU A 152 7.21 -16.67 -1.03
C GLU A 152 8.39 -16.84 -2.00
N LYS A 153 8.98 -18.04 -2.06
CA LYS A 153 10.07 -18.35 -3.01
C LYS A 153 9.66 -18.15 -4.47
N ARG A 154 8.42 -18.51 -4.83
CA ARG A 154 7.90 -18.33 -6.20
C ARG A 154 7.65 -16.86 -6.53
N LEU A 155 7.13 -16.08 -5.60
CA LEU A 155 6.91 -14.65 -5.75
C LEU A 155 8.23 -13.92 -5.94
N LYS A 156 9.22 -14.17 -5.07
CA LYS A 156 10.56 -13.58 -5.17
C LYS A 156 11.20 -13.85 -6.53
N LYS A 157 11.12 -15.10 -7.01
CA LYS A 157 11.61 -15.46 -8.34
C LYS A 157 10.88 -14.73 -9.47
N ALA A 158 9.55 -14.67 -9.41
CA ALA A 158 8.76 -13.97 -10.42
C ALA A 158 9.03 -12.46 -10.41
N ALA A 159 9.11 -11.85 -9.23
CA ALA A 159 9.43 -10.43 -9.05
C ALA A 159 10.82 -10.09 -9.62
N ALA A 160 11.83 -10.93 -9.40
CA ALA A 160 13.16 -10.72 -9.98
C ALA A 160 13.14 -10.75 -11.53
N ILE A 161 12.35 -11.66 -12.11
CA ILE A 161 12.15 -11.72 -13.57
C ILE A 161 11.44 -10.46 -14.07
N HIS A 162 10.33 -10.07 -13.46
CA HIS A 162 9.58 -8.87 -13.86
C HIS A 162 10.39 -7.58 -13.67
N LEU A 163 11.21 -7.48 -12.64
CA LEU A 163 12.10 -6.34 -12.44
C LEU A 163 13.11 -6.22 -13.58
N LYS A 164 13.68 -7.34 -14.01
CA LYS A 164 14.58 -7.38 -15.16
C LYS A 164 13.89 -6.99 -16.46
N GLU A 165 12.68 -7.49 -16.70
CA GLU A 165 11.83 -7.13 -17.84
C GLU A 165 11.55 -5.61 -17.84
N LEU A 166 11.11 -5.07 -16.70
CA LEU A 166 10.86 -3.64 -16.51
C LEU A 166 12.10 -2.79 -16.81
N GLN A 167 13.26 -3.17 -16.26
CA GLN A 167 14.52 -2.46 -16.48
C GLN A 167 14.98 -2.51 -17.94
N GLN A 168 14.74 -3.63 -18.63
CA GLN A 168 15.04 -3.77 -20.06
C GLN A 168 14.10 -2.90 -20.90
N GLU A 169 12.81 -2.95 -20.62
CA GLU A 169 11.79 -2.15 -21.31
C GLU A 169 12.04 -0.65 -21.11
N ALA A 170 12.40 -0.23 -19.89
CA ALA A 170 12.77 1.15 -19.61
C ALA A 170 13.93 1.64 -20.48
N LYS A 171 14.94 0.79 -20.71
CA LYS A 171 16.07 1.11 -21.60
C LYS A 171 15.63 1.18 -23.07
N GLN A 172 14.79 0.24 -23.51
CA GLN A 172 14.29 0.21 -24.90
C GLN A 172 13.44 1.43 -25.22
N GLN A 173 12.57 1.84 -24.31
CA GLN A 173 11.74 3.04 -24.43
C GLN A 173 12.50 4.34 -24.11
N MET A 174 13.80 4.27 -23.80
CA MET A 174 14.64 5.42 -23.41
C MET A 174 13.99 6.27 -22.30
N ARG A 175 13.43 5.61 -21.28
CA ARG A 175 12.79 6.29 -20.15
C ARG A 175 13.79 7.18 -19.43
N ARG A 176 13.32 8.34 -18.98
CA ARG A 176 14.15 9.32 -18.22
C ARG A 176 14.52 8.82 -16.82
N ALA A 177 13.65 8.01 -16.23
CA ALA A 177 13.85 7.48 -14.88
C ALA A 177 14.78 6.26 -14.92
N GLU A 178 15.72 6.20 -13.98
CA GLU A 178 16.58 5.03 -13.78
C GLU A 178 15.92 4.07 -12.78
N TYR A 179 15.85 2.80 -13.16
CA TYR A 179 15.25 1.72 -12.36
C TYR A 179 16.29 0.68 -11.95
N HIS A 180 17.57 0.99 -12.03
CA HIS A 180 18.65 0.09 -11.65
C HIS A 180 18.81 0.07 -10.13
N TYR A 181 19.32 -1.06 -9.62
CA TYR A 181 19.66 -1.18 -8.20
C TYR A 181 20.72 -0.14 -7.83
N PRO A 182 20.47 0.77 -6.86
CA PRO A 182 21.44 1.80 -6.48
C PRO A 182 22.72 1.26 -5.84
N GLY A 183 22.74 0.00 -5.37
CA GLY A 183 23.89 -0.60 -4.69
C GLY A 183 23.76 -0.59 -3.16
N ALA A 184 24.31 -1.60 -2.51
CA ALA A 184 24.26 -1.81 -1.06
C ALA A 184 24.92 -0.66 -0.29
N LYS A 185 25.99 -0.05 -0.83
CA LYS A 185 26.63 1.13 -0.23
C LYS A 185 25.73 2.36 -0.12
N ASN A 186 24.65 2.41 -0.91
CA ASN A 186 23.68 3.51 -0.90
C ASN A 186 22.47 3.21 0.01
N ASP A 187 22.43 2.02 0.62
CA ASP A 187 21.51 1.66 1.67
C ASP A 187 22.08 2.12 3.01
N VAL A 188 21.75 3.37 3.37
CA VAL A 188 22.32 4.06 4.53
C VAL A 188 21.23 4.29 5.57
N ILE A 189 21.58 4.06 6.84
CA ILE A 189 20.70 4.32 7.97
C ILE A 189 21.50 4.84 9.18
N TYR A 190 20.87 5.74 9.92
CA TYR A 190 21.38 6.29 11.16
C TYR A 190 20.61 5.74 12.38
N PRO A 191 21.19 5.79 13.58
CA PRO A 191 20.47 5.55 14.82
C PRO A 191 19.18 6.39 14.89
N PRO A 192 18.07 5.85 15.43
CA PRO A 192 16.80 6.56 15.55
C PRO A 192 16.92 7.94 16.22
N GLU A 193 17.86 8.08 17.15
CA GLU A 193 18.16 9.28 17.93
C GLU A 193 18.99 10.31 17.16
N TYR A 194 19.65 9.89 16.07
CA TYR A 194 20.53 10.77 15.30
C TYR A 194 19.70 11.77 14.49
N SER A 195 19.72 13.03 14.94
CA SER A 195 18.90 14.10 14.36
C SER A 195 19.49 14.64 13.06
N HIS A 196 18.65 14.70 12.02
CA HIS A 196 18.93 15.41 10.77
C HIS A 196 18.75 16.93 10.95
N LYS A 197 19.83 17.64 11.28
CA LYS A 197 19.80 19.07 11.59
C LYS A 197 21.09 19.77 11.19
N HIS A 198 21.02 21.08 10.92
CA HIS A 198 22.22 21.88 10.62
C HIS A 198 23.24 21.77 11.75
N ARG A 199 24.52 21.68 11.38
CA ARG A 199 25.65 21.64 12.31
C ARG A 199 26.21 23.04 12.62
N ASP A 200 25.83 24.02 11.81
CA ASP A 200 26.21 25.42 11.99
C ASP A 200 25.27 26.16 12.94
N SER A 201 25.50 27.46 13.11
CA SER A 201 24.71 28.34 13.98
C SER A 201 23.29 28.58 13.42
N CYS A 202 22.43 27.57 13.51
CA CYS A 202 21.01 27.63 13.18
C CYS A 202 20.19 27.63 14.47
N PRO A 203 19.48 28.73 14.82
CA PRO A 203 18.69 28.82 16.05
C PRO A 203 17.59 27.75 16.17
N ALA A 204 17.07 27.27 15.03
CA ALA A 204 16.07 26.21 14.98
C ALA A 204 16.65 24.78 15.10
N CYS A 205 17.98 24.62 15.11
CA CYS A 205 18.66 23.33 15.24
C CYS A 205 19.45 23.19 16.56
N ALA A 206 19.41 24.21 17.42
CA ALA A 206 19.97 24.14 18.77
C ALA A 206 19.30 23.00 19.57
N ASP A 207 20.04 22.38 20.49
CA ASP A 207 19.56 21.20 21.24
C ASP A 207 18.31 21.49 22.08
N ASP A 208 18.12 22.74 22.50
CA ASP A 208 16.99 23.23 23.29
C ASP A 208 15.91 23.93 22.45
N SER A 209 16.02 23.89 21.11
CA SER A 209 15.10 24.59 20.24
C SER A 209 13.74 23.90 20.19
N THR A 210 12.67 24.68 20.40
CA THR A 210 11.29 24.25 20.14
C THR A 210 10.85 24.55 18.70
N PHE A 211 11.71 25.20 17.91
CA PHE A 211 11.40 25.59 16.54
C PHE A 211 11.72 24.49 15.54
N PHE A 212 10.77 24.21 14.63
CA PHE A 212 10.99 23.27 13.54
C PHE A 212 11.80 23.91 12.40
N CYS A 213 12.97 23.33 12.11
CA CYS A 213 13.81 23.79 11.01
C CYS A 213 13.33 23.24 9.65
N LYS A 214 12.37 23.94 9.01
CA LYS A 214 11.87 23.59 7.67
C LYS A 214 12.98 23.43 6.61
N PRO A 215 14.04 24.26 6.57
CA PRO A 215 15.14 24.06 5.63
C PRO A 215 15.90 22.75 5.86
N ALA A 216 16.26 22.42 7.10
CA ALA A 216 16.94 21.16 7.41
C ALA A 216 16.07 19.95 7.02
N PHE A 217 14.78 20.02 7.33
CA PHE A 217 13.83 18.96 7.01
C PHE A 217 13.66 18.68 5.50
N LYS A 218 13.90 19.67 4.64
CA LYS A 218 13.82 19.52 3.18
C LYS A 218 15.16 19.14 2.52
N ALA A 219 16.27 19.36 3.23
CA ALA A 219 17.61 19.09 2.74
C ALA A 219 17.95 17.59 2.76
N SER A 220 18.97 17.23 2.01
CA SER A 220 19.58 15.90 1.99
C SER A 220 20.65 15.77 3.06
N CYS A 221 21.03 14.52 3.39
CA CYS A 221 22.11 14.25 4.33
C CYS A 221 23.44 14.89 3.90
N ALA A 222 23.69 14.96 2.59
CA ALA A 222 24.89 15.58 2.04
C ALA A 222 24.88 17.11 2.21
N GLU A 223 23.74 17.77 2.00
CA GLU A 223 23.61 19.22 2.19
C GLU A 223 23.71 19.62 3.67
N ILE A 224 23.18 18.79 4.57
CA ILE A 224 23.24 19.02 6.02
C ILE A 224 24.59 18.64 6.63
N GLY A 225 25.35 17.77 5.97
CA GLY A 225 26.59 17.22 6.52
C GLY A 225 26.33 16.23 7.66
N CYS A 226 25.41 15.28 7.44
CA CYS A 226 25.26 14.16 8.37
C CYS A 226 26.55 13.33 8.41
N GLU A 227 26.91 12.90 9.62
CA GLU A 227 28.20 12.32 10.00
C GLU A 227 28.30 10.85 9.56
N PRO A 228 29.17 10.50 8.59
CA PRO A 228 29.24 9.12 8.10
C PRO A 228 29.67 8.08 9.15
N ASP A 229 30.41 8.48 10.18
CA ASP A 229 30.81 7.61 11.30
C ASP A 229 29.64 7.24 12.24
N LYS A 230 28.49 7.92 12.09
CA LYS A 230 27.26 7.61 12.85
C LYS A 230 26.36 6.61 12.13
N LEU A 231 26.69 6.19 10.90
CA LEU A 231 25.91 5.20 10.18
C LEU A 231 25.93 3.85 10.90
N ILE A 232 24.76 3.20 10.97
CA ILE A 232 24.68 1.83 11.49
C ILE A 232 25.30 0.90 10.44
N THR A 233 26.33 0.16 10.84
CA THR A 233 26.89 -0.90 10.00
C THR A 233 25.94 -2.08 10.00
N ARG A 234 25.60 -2.57 8.81
CA ARG A 234 24.73 -3.73 8.63
C ARG A 234 25.46 -4.78 7.80
N GLU A 235 25.20 -6.06 8.08
CA GLU A 235 25.64 -7.14 7.21
C GLU A 235 24.79 -7.08 5.93
N HIS A 236 25.26 -6.32 4.95
CA HIS A 236 24.60 -6.25 3.65
C HIS A 236 24.78 -7.56 2.89
N ARG A 237 23.81 -7.89 2.02
CA ARG A 237 24.12 -8.73 0.86
C ARG A 237 25.28 -8.03 0.13
N GLU A 238 26.33 -8.76 -0.24
CA GLU A 238 27.42 -8.22 -1.04
C GLU A 238 26.85 -7.43 -2.23
N ASP A 239 27.50 -6.32 -2.60
CA ASP A 239 27.09 -5.53 -3.76
C ASP A 239 26.89 -6.47 -4.95
N LEU A 240 25.68 -6.45 -5.51
CA LEU A 240 25.35 -7.34 -6.62
C LEU A 240 26.24 -6.98 -7.81
N PRO A 241 26.86 -7.98 -8.49
CA PRO A 241 27.58 -7.73 -9.73
C PRO A 241 26.70 -6.98 -10.74
N GLU A 242 27.33 -6.18 -11.59
CA GLU A 242 26.61 -5.45 -12.64
C GLU A 242 25.81 -6.43 -13.52
N GLY A 243 24.49 -6.22 -13.60
CA GLY A 243 23.58 -7.07 -14.37
C GLY A 243 23.10 -8.33 -13.65
N ALA A 244 23.45 -8.54 -12.38
CA ALA A 244 22.86 -9.60 -11.57
C ALA A 244 21.38 -9.35 -11.28
N ASP A 245 20.62 -10.44 -11.14
CA ASP A 245 19.18 -10.36 -10.85
C ASP A 245 18.97 -9.96 -9.38
N PHE A 246 18.32 -8.82 -9.14
CA PHE A 246 17.90 -8.41 -7.80
C PHE A 246 16.56 -9.10 -7.46
N ALA A 247 16.55 -9.83 -6.34
CA ALA A 247 15.33 -10.43 -5.79
C ALA A 247 14.99 -9.73 -4.45
N PRO A 248 13.89 -8.94 -4.40
CA PRO A 248 13.48 -8.29 -3.16
C PRO A 248 13.07 -9.32 -2.12
N GLU A 249 13.35 -9.05 -0.85
CA GLU A 249 12.57 -9.66 0.23
C GLU A 249 11.13 -9.14 0.18
N ILE A 250 10.18 -10.00 0.55
CA ILE A 250 8.76 -9.69 0.55
C ILE A 250 8.24 -9.89 1.97
N PHE A 251 7.83 -8.81 2.61
CA PHE A 251 7.30 -8.81 3.97
C PHE A 251 5.79 -8.62 3.92
N VAL A 252 5.03 -9.55 4.49
CA VAL A 252 3.58 -9.46 4.61
C VAL A 252 3.23 -9.10 6.05
N GLY A 253 2.52 -8.00 6.28
CA GLY A 253 2.24 -7.51 7.63
C GLY A 253 1.36 -6.28 7.69
N ARG A 254 1.26 -5.66 8.87
CA ARG A 254 0.44 -4.45 9.06
C ARG A 254 1.18 -3.22 8.53
N ILE A 255 0.48 -2.39 7.77
CA ILE A 255 1.05 -1.16 7.23
C ILE A 255 0.38 0.03 7.91
N GLY A 256 1.19 0.95 8.44
CA GLY A 256 0.73 2.21 8.98
C GLY A 256 0.40 3.18 7.86
N SER A 257 -0.84 3.64 7.79
CA SER A 257 -1.30 4.67 6.86
C SER A 257 -1.61 5.96 7.62
N GLY A 258 -1.31 7.12 7.05
CA GLY A 258 -1.70 8.40 7.65
C GLY A 258 -1.43 9.59 6.73
N ASN A 259 -2.00 10.74 7.03
CA ASN A 259 -1.83 11.96 6.24
C ASN A 259 -0.52 12.71 6.51
N THR A 260 0.19 12.33 7.57
CA THR A 260 1.50 12.91 7.90
C THR A 260 2.61 12.01 7.40
N VAL A 261 3.70 12.58 6.88
CA VAL A 261 4.87 11.78 6.50
C VAL A 261 5.64 11.38 7.76
N MET A 262 5.81 10.08 8.00
CA MET A 262 6.71 9.60 9.06
C MET A 262 8.17 10.01 8.75
N LYS A 263 8.77 10.80 9.65
CA LYS A 263 10.10 11.42 9.48
C LYS A 263 10.90 11.49 10.80
N SER A 264 10.62 10.59 11.72
CA SER A 264 11.23 10.53 13.04
C SER A 264 11.51 9.07 13.35
N GLY A 265 12.79 8.70 13.47
CA GLY A 265 13.16 7.31 13.76
C GLY A 265 12.60 6.82 15.10
N LEU A 266 12.59 7.69 16.11
CA LEU A 266 11.99 7.40 17.41
C LEU A 266 10.48 7.20 17.35
N ASP A 267 9.76 8.06 16.63
CA ASP A 267 8.31 7.91 16.48
C ASP A 267 7.95 6.68 15.66
N ARG A 268 8.70 6.43 14.57
CA ARG A 268 8.60 5.23 13.75
C ARG A 268 8.72 3.98 14.63
N ASP A 269 9.78 3.86 15.42
CA ASP A 269 10.03 2.67 16.24
C ASP A 269 8.96 2.51 17.32
N ARG A 270 8.57 3.60 17.98
CA ARG A 270 7.51 3.60 18.99
C ARG A 270 6.16 3.15 18.43
N ILE A 271 5.73 3.75 17.32
CA ILE A 271 4.43 3.44 16.69
C ILE A 271 4.46 2.04 16.10
N ALA A 272 5.57 1.65 15.46
CA ALA A 272 5.71 0.32 14.91
C ALA A 272 5.61 -0.77 15.98
N ALA A 273 6.30 -0.60 17.11
CA ALA A 273 6.22 -1.52 18.24
C ALA A 273 4.82 -1.53 18.88
N GLY A 274 4.15 -0.38 18.95
CA GLY A 274 2.82 -0.25 19.55
C GLY A 274 1.71 -0.96 18.76
N HIS A 275 1.83 -1.02 17.44
CA HIS A 275 0.76 -1.50 16.55
C HIS A 275 1.14 -2.68 15.64
N ASP A 276 2.35 -3.23 15.81
CA ASP A 276 2.93 -4.29 14.97
C ASP A 276 3.00 -3.89 13.48
N ILE A 277 3.39 -2.64 13.22
CA ILE A 277 3.52 -2.07 11.88
C ILE A 277 4.90 -2.38 11.28
N ILE A 278 4.93 -2.76 10.00
CA ILE A 278 6.15 -3.11 9.27
C ILE A 278 6.60 -2.05 8.25
N ALA A 279 5.75 -1.06 7.96
CA ALA A 279 6.06 0.06 7.06
C ALA A 279 5.04 1.20 7.21
N PHE A 280 5.41 2.39 6.73
CA PHE A 280 4.60 3.61 6.78
C PHE A 280 4.37 4.18 5.38
N GLU A 281 3.11 4.37 5.01
CA GLU A 281 2.67 5.02 3.77
C GLU A 281 1.49 5.98 4.03
N MET A 282 0.90 6.58 2.99
CA MET A 282 0.01 7.74 3.16
C MET A 282 -1.36 7.63 2.46
N GLU A 283 -1.65 6.55 1.74
CA GLU A 283 -2.86 6.45 0.93
C GLU A 283 -3.78 5.30 1.37
N GLY A 284 -3.21 4.26 1.98
CA GLY A 284 -3.82 2.97 2.22
C GLY A 284 -5.16 3.01 2.91
N ALA A 285 -5.26 3.74 4.03
CA ALA A 285 -6.49 3.83 4.82
C ALA A 285 -7.67 4.38 4.01
N GLY A 286 -7.43 5.32 3.10
CA GLY A 286 -8.49 5.87 2.25
C GLY A 286 -9.01 4.90 1.19
N ILE A 287 -8.13 4.04 0.66
CA ILE A 287 -8.49 3.05 -0.38
C ILE A 287 -9.16 1.84 0.24
N TRP A 288 -8.65 1.41 1.40
CA TRP A 288 -9.04 0.18 2.08
C TRP A 288 -10.54 0.10 2.41
N GLU A 289 -11.14 1.24 2.79
CA GLU A 289 -12.56 1.34 3.11
C GLU A 289 -13.47 1.33 1.87
N GLU A 290 -12.93 1.66 0.69
CA GLU A 290 -13.75 1.87 -0.51
C GLU A 290 -13.71 0.71 -1.49
N VAL A 291 -12.57 0.04 -1.64
CA VAL A 291 -12.39 -1.06 -2.60
C VAL A 291 -11.57 -2.19 -1.96
N PRO A 292 -11.95 -3.46 -2.17
CA PRO A 292 -11.13 -4.58 -1.70
C PRO A 292 -9.71 -4.46 -2.27
N CYS A 293 -8.70 -4.28 -1.42
CA CYS A 293 -7.38 -3.92 -1.89
C CYS A 293 -6.24 -4.69 -1.21
N ILE A 294 -5.08 -4.66 -1.88
CA ILE A 294 -3.78 -5.06 -1.34
C ILE A 294 -2.81 -3.91 -1.64
N ILE A 295 -2.13 -3.42 -0.62
CA ILE A 295 -1.07 -2.46 -0.75
C ILE A 295 0.24 -3.20 -1.02
N VAL A 296 0.98 -2.75 -2.02
CA VAL A 296 2.30 -3.27 -2.40
C VAL A 296 3.25 -2.10 -2.53
N LYS A 297 4.18 -1.95 -1.58
CA LYS A 297 5.07 -0.79 -1.51
C LYS A 297 6.53 -1.23 -1.42
N GLY A 298 7.38 -0.64 -2.25
CA GLY A 298 8.83 -0.80 -2.14
C GLY A 298 9.40 0.16 -1.09
N ILE A 299 10.36 -0.29 -0.29
CA ILE A 299 10.99 0.56 0.73
C ILE A 299 11.98 1.51 0.05
N CYS A 300 11.77 2.82 0.14
CA CYS A 300 12.68 3.82 -0.45
C CYS A 300 13.44 4.67 0.58
N ASP A 301 12.96 4.71 1.82
CA ASP A 301 13.64 5.31 2.97
C ASP A 301 13.26 4.54 4.24
N TYR A 302 13.89 4.85 5.38
CA TYR A 302 13.63 4.17 6.64
C TYR A 302 12.60 4.89 7.52
N ALA A 303 11.67 5.65 6.95
CA ALA A 303 10.66 6.41 7.68
C ALA A 303 11.27 7.27 8.83
N ASP A 304 12.47 7.78 8.61
CA ASP A 304 13.20 8.64 9.55
C ASP A 304 13.44 10.02 8.94
N SER A 305 14.25 10.81 9.63
CA SER A 305 14.58 12.16 9.18
C SER A 305 15.56 12.19 8.00
N HIS A 306 16.15 11.06 7.60
CA HIS A 306 17.27 10.95 6.65
C HIS A 306 16.80 10.50 5.27
N LYS A 307 15.86 11.24 4.69
CA LYS A 307 15.23 10.86 3.41
C LYS A 307 16.24 10.71 2.27
N ASN A 308 16.07 9.65 1.49
CA ASN A 308 16.85 9.37 0.30
C ASN A 308 15.95 9.24 -0.94
N LYS A 309 16.08 10.18 -1.89
CA LYS A 309 15.25 10.16 -3.11
C LYS A 309 15.80 9.22 -4.19
N THR A 310 17.06 8.80 -4.09
CA THR A 310 17.73 7.95 -5.09
C THR A 310 17.02 6.61 -5.26
N TRP A 311 16.42 6.09 -4.19
CA TRP A 311 15.77 4.78 -4.19
C TRP A 311 14.34 4.79 -4.72
N GLN A 312 13.69 5.95 -4.88
CA GLN A 312 12.24 6.00 -5.17
C GLN A 312 11.85 5.29 -6.47
N ASN A 313 12.60 5.49 -7.55
CA ASN A 313 12.30 4.81 -8.82
C ASN A 313 12.54 3.31 -8.71
N PHE A 314 13.66 2.90 -8.09
CA PHE A 314 13.98 1.48 -7.90
C PHE A 314 12.95 0.78 -7.01
N ALA A 315 12.58 1.40 -5.88
CA ALA A 315 11.55 0.93 -4.98
C ALA A 315 10.19 0.80 -5.70
N ALA A 316 9.79 1.80 -6.49
CA ALA A 316 8.58 1.71 -7.33
C ALA A 316 8.64 0.53 -8.30
N ALA A 317 9.78 0.29 -8.95
CA ALA A 317 9.96 -0.84 -9.86
C ALA A 317 9.89 -2.19 -9.16
N THR A 318 10.51 -2.33 -7.98
CA THR A 318 10.41 -3.56 -7.17
C THR A 318 8.97 -3.83 -6.74
N ALA A 319 8.24 -2.79 -6.31
CA ALA A 319 6.82 -2.88 -5.94
C ALA A 319 5.95 -3.29 -7.13
N ALA A 320 6.12 -2.66 -8.29
CA ALA A 320 5.39 -3.00 -9.52
C ALA A 320 5.66 -4.45 -9.95
N SER A 321 6.90 -4.92 -9.80
CA SER A 321 7.30 -6.29 -10.13
C SER A 321 6.66 -7.32 -9.21
N VAL A 322 6.60 -7.03 -7.89
CA VAL A 322 5.87 -7.86 -6.92
C VAL A 322 4.36 -7.81 -7.17
N ALA A 323 3.81 -6.64 -7.52
CA ALA A 323 2.40 -6.50 -7.87
C ALA A 323 2.02 -7.38 -9.08
N LYS A 324 2.81 -7.37 -10.16
CA LYS A 324 2.62 -8.28 -11.30
C LYS A 324 2.72 -9.75 -10.90
N ALA A 325 3.66 -10.11 -10.02
CA ALA A 325 3.79 -11.47 -9.51
C ALA A 325 2.57 -11.92 -8.68
N ILE A 326 2.00 -11.03 -7.86
CA ILE A 326 0.76 -11.27 -7.09
C ILE A 326 -0.43 -11.42 -8.05
N LEU A 327 -0.57 -10.56 -9.06
CA LEU A 327 -1.63 -10.68 -10.06
C LEU A 327 -1.59 -12.02 -10.80
N GLY A 328 -0.40 -12.55 -11.10
CA GLY A 328 -0.25 -13.89 -11.68
C GLY A 328 -0.84 -15.03 -10.82
N ARG A 329 -1.11 -14.78 -9.53
CA ARG A 329 -1.76 -15.72 -8.60
C ARG A 329 -3.23 -15.41 -8.34
N PHE A 330 -3.69 -14.21 -8.66
CA PHE A 330 -5.08 -13.84 -8.48
C PHE A 330 -5.98 -14.65 -9.44
N PRO A 331 -7.10 -15.22 -8.98
CA PRO A 331 -7.99 -15.96 -9.85
C PRO A 331 -8.63 -15.04 -10.89
N THR A 332 -8.76 -15.55 -12.11
CA THR A 332 -9.70 -14.99 -13.09
C THR A 332 -11.01 -15.71 -12.86
N SER A 333 -12.02 -15.04 -12.33
CA SER A 333 -13.38 -15.58 -12.42
C SER A 333 -13.68 -15.70 -13.92
N SER A 334 -13.86 -16.90 -14.45
CA SER A 334 -14.58 -17.03 -15.71
C SER A 334 -15.94 -16.38 -15.49
N ASP A 335 -16.30 -15.39 -16.31
CA ASP A 335 -17.69 -15.00 -16.42
C ASP A 335 -18.49 -16.28 -16.56
N GLY A 336 -19.51 -16.45 -15.72
CA GLY A 336 -20.31 -17.64 -15.70
C GLY A 336 -20.89 -17.90 -17.08
N GLN A 337 -20.23 -18.77 -17.86
CA GLN A 337 -20.97 -19.80 -18.56
C GLN A 337 -21.58 -20.65 -17.45
N HIS A 338 -22.73 -20.19 -16.95
CA HIS A 338 -23.74 -21.12 -16.51
C HIS A 338 -24.05 -21.95 -17.75
N ASP A 339 -23.35 -23.08 -17.90
CA ASP A 339 -24.00 -24.21 -18.51
C ASP A 339 -25.32 -24.35 -17.74
N PRO A 340 -26.48 -24.31 -18.43
CA PRO A 340 -27.73 -24.58 -17.75
C PRO A 340 -27.56 -25.93 -17.04
N PRO A 341 -28.08 -26.08 -15.81
CA PRO A 341 -28.01 -27.37 -15.15
C PRO A 341 -28.53 -28.41 -16.14
N LEU A 342 -27.76 -29.47 -16.36
CA LEU A 342 -28.18 -30.62 -17.14
C LEU A 342 -29.61 -30.92 -16.74
N SER A 343 -30.55 -30.73 -17.67
CA SER A 343 -31.94 -31.06 -17.47
C SER A 343 -32.00 -32.57 -17.24
N GLU A 344 -32.03 -32.98 -15.98
CA GLU A 344 -32.40 -34.34 -15.62
C GLU A 344 -33.84 -34.52 -16.08
N GLN A 345 -34.00 -35.27 -17.17
CA GLN A 345 -35.27 -35.87 -17.54
C GLN A 345 -35.61 -36.89 -16.45
N HIS A 346 -36.20 -36.43 -15.35
CA HIS A 346 -36.86 -37.31 -14.42
C HIS A 346 -38.34 -37.31 -14.70
N GLU A 347 -38.77 -38.45 -15.27
CA GLU A 347 -40.14 -38.87 -15.40
C GLU A 347 -40.88 -38.71 -14.07
N ALA A 348 -42.08 -38.18 -14.17
CA ALA A 348 -42.99 -38.03 -13.06
C ALA A 348 -43.24 -39.38 -12.38
N ASN A 349 -42.99 -39.43 -11.07
CA ASN A 349 -43.71 -40.36 -10.21
C ASN A 349 -44.16 -39.59 -8.97
N GLU A 350 -45.46 -39.33 -8.91
CA GLU A 350 -46.16 -38.82 -7.74
C GLU A 350 -45.99 -39.81 -6.59
N LEU A 351 -45.63 -39.31 -5.40
CA LEU A 351 -46.17 -39.76 -4.11
C LEU A 351 -45.76 -38.77 -3.02
N SER A 352 -46.67 -38.57 -2.08
CA SER A 352 -46.88 -37.38 -1.28
C SER A 352 -46.31 -37.45 0.15
N VAL A 353 -46.40 -36.29 0.82
CA VAL A 353 -46.44 -36.05 2.28
C VAL A 353 -45.09 -35.92 3.01
N ALA A 354 -44.74 -34.69 3.41
CA ALA A 354 -44.89 -34.19 4.79
C ALA A 354 -44.06 -32.91 5.00
N SER A 355 -44.76 -31.84 5.39
CA SER A 355 -44.23 -30.63 5.99
C SER A 355 -43.46 -30.93 7.29
N ASN A 356 -42.42 -30.15 7.58
CA ASN A 356 -42.21 -29.56 8.92
C ASN A 356 -41.22 -28.40 8.87
N SER A 357 -41.77 -27.21 9.14
CA SER A 357 -41.08 -26.09 9.77
C SER A 357 -40.64 -26.47 11.19
N PHE A 358 -39.59 -25.85 11.73
CA PHE A 358 -39.42 -25.34 13.11
C PHE A 358 -37.94 -24.96 13.30
N VAL A 359 -37.60 -23.66 13.27
CA VAL A 359 -37.38 -22.73 14.39
C VAL A 359 -35.97 -22.79 15.01
N ASN A 360 -35.43 -21.57 15.06
CA ASN A 360 -34.21 -21.06 15.66
C ASN A 360 -34.07 -21.44 17.16
N THR A 361 -32.85 -21.70 17.64
CA THR A 361 -32.58 -21.71 19.08
C THR A 361 -31.20 -21.12 19.37
N THR A 362 -31.22 -19.86 19.78
CA THR A 362 -30.19 -19.18 20.55
C THR A 362 -30.06 -19.81 21.93
N TRP A 363 -28.82 -20.02 22.38
CA TRP A 363 -28.51 -20.48 23.73
C TRP A 363 -27.97 -19.31 24.56
N ALA A 364 -28.66 -18.98 25.65
CA ALA A 364 -28.15 -18.14 26.73
C ALA A 364 -28.62 -18.70 28.08
N SER A 365 -27.66 -18.92 28.98
CA SER A 365 -27.80 -18.94 30.45
C SER A 365 -26.40 -19.17 31.04
N GLN A 366 -25.97 -18.65 32.18
CA GLN A 366 -26.40 -17.62 33.13
C GLN A 366 -25.32 -17.64 34.23
N GLY A 367 -24.95 -16.50 34.80
CA GLY A 367 -23.98 -16.42 35.89
C GLY A 367 -23.72 -14.99 36.33
N ASP A 368 -24.62 -14.47 37.16
CA ASP A 368 -24.60 -13.15 37.82
C ASP A 368 -23.30 -12.92 38.65
N ILE A 369 -22.86 -11.68 38.91
CA ILE A 369 -23.29 -10.89 40.08
C ILE A 369 -23.12 -9.38 39.84
N ALA A 370 -24.08 -8.66 40.40
CA ALA A 370 -24.40 -7.25 40.32
C ALA A 370 -23.35 -6.24 40.81
N GLY A 371 -23.41 -5.05 40.21
CA GLY A 371 -22.87 -3.79 40.70
C GLY A 371 -23.57 -2.62 40.01
N SER A 372 -24.78 -2.29 40.48
CA SER A 372 -25.47 -1.03 40.15
C SER A 372 -24.85 0.10 40.98
N LEU A 373 -24.55 1.25 40.38
CA LEU A 373 -25.11 2.53 40.82
C LEU A 373 -24.76 3.70 39.87
N THR A 374 -25.84 4.31 39.38
CA THR A 374 -26.08 5.77 39.22
C THR A 374 -25.23 6.61 38.28
N TYR A 375 -25.90 6.98 37.19
CA TYR A 375 -25.76 8.20 36.39
C TYR A 375 -26.02 9.44 37.26
N MET A 376 -25.11 10.41 37.25
CA MET A 376 -25.30 11.78 37.74
C MET A 376 -24.75 12.75 36.69
N PRO A 377 -25.47 13.85 36.38
CA PRO A 377 -25.20 14.72 35.22
C PRO A 377 -24.07 15.73 35.47
N GLU A 378 -23.51 16.24 34.36
CA GLU A 378 -22.51 17.31 34.28
C GLU A 378 -22.82 18.55 35.16
N PRO A 379 -21.79 19.20 35.73
CA PRO A 379 -21.88 20.59 36.13
C PRO A 379 -21.25 21.54 35.09
N ALA A 380 -21.92 22.68 34.96
CA ALA A 380 -21.73 23.79 34.05
C ALA A 380 -20.32 24.42 34.03
N GLN A 381 -19.98 24.96 32.85
CA GLN A 381 -18.86 25.87 32.60
C GLN A 381 -18.98 27.19 33.40
N MET A 382 -17.84 27.68 33.91
CA MET A 382 -17.61 29.09 34.20
C MET A 382 -16.23 29.53 33.67
N PRO A 383 -16.07 30.82 33.32
CA PRO A 383 -15.13 31.26 32.29
C PRO A 383 -13.80 31.76 32.85
N GLY A 384 -12.74 31.62 32.05
CA GLY A 384 -11.51 32.39 32.18
C GLY A 384 -10.30 31.58 32.59
N GLU A 385 -9.64 30.96 31.62
CA GLU A 385 -8.19 30.77 31.63
C GLU A 385 -7.74 30.60 30.16
N THR A 386 -7.05 31.62 29.67
CA THR A 386 -6.43 31.67 28.36
C THR A 386 -5.31 30.65 28.28
N ASN A 387 -5.54 29.53 27.58
CA ASN A 387 -4.51 28.57 27.22
C ASN A 387 -4.02 28.82 25.78
N ALA A 388 -2.71 29.03 25.67
CA ALA A 388 -1.98 29.32 24.46
C ALA A 388 -1.86 28.08 23.54
N ILE A 389 -2.92 27.77 22.79
CA ILE A 389 -2.92 26.71 21.74
C ILE A 389 -3.40 27.25 20.38
N ASP A 390 -3.29 28.57 20.14
CA ASP A 390 -3.74 29.20 18.87
C ASP A 390 -2.60 29.76 18.00
N SER A 391 -1.43 29.11 17.95
CA SER A 391 -0.34 29.56 17.07
C SER A 391 0.46 28.42 16.42
N ALA A 392 -0.22 27.38 15.95
CA ALA A 392 0.38 26.40 15.04
C ALA A 392 -0.59 25.83 13.99
N ARG A 393 -1.60 26.63 13.58
CA ARG A 393 -2.59 26.23 12.55
C ARG A 393 -2.51 27.02 11.25
N PHE A 394 -1.36 27.63 10.97
CA PHE A 394 -1.12 28.32 9.72
C PHE A 394 0.34 28.06 9.33
N LEU A 395 0.58 27.08 8.45
CA LEU A 395 1.76 26.90 7.56
C LEU A 395 1.77 25.46 6.99
N LEU A 396 0.67 25.03 6.35
CA LEU A 396 0.56 23.74 5.66
C LEU A 396 0.15 23.89 4.18
N GLU A 397 0.71 24.89 3.50
CA GLU A 397 0.79 24.90 2.04
C GLU A 397 2.24 25.26 1.65
N GLN A 398 2.88 24.39 0.84
CA GLN A 398 4.23 24.44 0.22
C GLN A 398 5.36 23.53 0.75
#